data_AF-A0A538GGV7-F1
#
_entry.id   AF-A0A538GGV7-F1
#
_cell.length_a   1.000
_cell.length_b   1.000
_cell.length_c   1.000
_cell.angle_alpha   90.00
_cell.angle_beta   90.00
_cell.angle_gamma   90.00
#
_symmetry.space_group_name_H-M   'P 1'
#
loop_
_entity.id
_entity.type
_entity.pdbx_description
1 polymer ?
#
loop_
_entity_poly.entity_id
_entity_poly.type
_entity_poly.pdbx_seq_one_letter_code
_entity_poly.pdbx_strand_id
1 'polypeptide(L)'
;MTSLYNPMPDREVTAYGSTATAGAYTAQGDDTWYRWRVRFPSGVYVPRMGVWNINVEWHESRYGSTLNNCPTYTSPYFGVQADGTTANPGTNPRLIFHFRSGQVAADGNSIENDFIIAQHDGSGNVMPLQYDHWYDVVAHYRWEPDSSGAFEWYVDGQLQYRNLGIKTMHVFCDGTSYPYTFGMYDYQRNDGAWPSGVDYKTMDIGPTADSVGFTP
;
A
#
# COMPACT_ATOMS: atom_id res chain seq x y z
N MET A 1 -9.00 -22.69 -28.61
CA MET A 1 -8.63 -22.91 -27.19
C MET A 1 -7.74 -21.76 -26.78
N THR A 2 -8.23 -21.03 -25.78
CA THR A 2 -7.64 -19.84 -25.15
C THR A 2 -6.35 -20.16 -24.41
N SER A 3 -5.34 -19.31 -24.61
CA SER A 3 -4.53 -18.74 -23.54
C SER A 3 -3.71 -17.59 -24.13
N LEU A 4 -4.18 -16.35 -23.95
CA LEU A 4 -3.38 -15.15 -24.10
C LEU A 4 -3.15 -14.63 -22.68
N TYR A 5 -2.18 -15.21 -21.99
CA TYR A 5 -1.57 -14.58 -20.83
C TYR A 5 -0.39 -13.78 -21.36
N ASN A 6 -0.61 -12.50 -21.64
CA ASN A 6 0.45 -11.56 -21.97
C ASN A 6 0.76 -10.79 -20.67
N PRO A 7 1.86 -11.07 -19.96
CA PRO A 7 2.29 -10.22 -18.86
C PRO A 7 2.73 -8.89 -19.48
N MET A 8 1.84 -7.89 -19.45
CA MET A 8 2.20 -6.53 -19.84
C MET A 8 2.88 -5.82 -18.68
N PRO A 9 3.88 -4.98 -18.96
CA PRO A 9 4.89 -4.59 -18.00
C PRO A 9 4.28 -3.65 -16.96
N ASP A 10 4.55 -3.95 -15.71
CA ASP A 10 4.50 -2.96 -14.62
C ASP A 10 5.20 -1.72 -15.15
N ARG A 11 4.47 -0.62 -15.31
CA ARG A 11 5.13 0.67 -15.50
C ARG A 11 5.57 1.09 -14.10
N GLU A 12 6.63 0.45 -13.62
CA GLU A 12 7.43 0.96 -12.52
C GLU A 12 7.81 2.37 -12.98
N VAL A 13 7.15 3.37 -12.40
CA VAL A 13 7.60 4.74 -12.59
C VAL A 13 8.96 4.74 -11.94
N THR A 14 10.00 4.87 -12.75
CA THR A 14 11.33 5.20 -12.25
C THR A 14 11.17 6.53 -11.53
N ALA A 15 10.86 6.48 -10.23
CA ALA A 15 11.23 7.53 -9.33
C ALA A 15 12.70 7.78 -9.64
N TYR A 16 13.07 9.02 -9.94
CA TYR A 16 14.47 9.42 -9.87
C TYR A 16 14.93 9.11 -8.44
N GLY A 17 15.41 7.88 -8.17
CA GLY A 17 15.80 7.49 -6.82
C GLY A 17 15.71 6.02 -6.41
N SER A 18 14.80 5.16 -6.87
CA SER A 18 14.82 3.75 -6.44
C SER A 18 13.89 2.84 -7.24
N THR A 19 14.48 1.86 -7.93
CA THR A 19 13.83 0.57 -8.23
C THR A 19 13.40 -0.10 -6.92
N ALA A 20 12.24 -0.73 -6.92
CA ALA A 20 11.73 -1.60 -5.87
C ALA A 20 12.88 -2.38 -5.21
N THR A 21 13.23 -2.03 -3.98
CA THR A 21 14.33 -2.67 -3.26
C THR A 21 13.72 -3.80 -2.46
N ALA A 22 14.00 -5.05 -2.84
CA ALA A 22 13.61 -6.21 -2.06
C ALA A 22 14.09 -6.05 -0.60
N GLY A 23 13.19 -6.19 0.37
CA GLY A 23 13.53 -6.28 1.80
C GLY A 23 14.01 -4.99 2.47
N ALA A 24 13.61 -3.81 1.99
CA ALA A 24 13.94 -2.55 2.66
C ALA A 24 13.24 -2.45 4.03
N TYR A 25 13.89 -3.00 5.05
CA TYR A 25 13.51 -2.96 6.46
C TYR A 25 12.09 -3.52 6.72
N THR A 26 11.81 -4.71 6.20
CA THR A 26 10.53 -5.42 6.35
C THR A 26 10.70 -6.77 7.04
N ALA A 27 11.87 -7.06 7.61
CA ALA A 27 12.10 -8.31 8.32
C ALA A 27 11.42 -8.28 9.68
N GLN A 28 11.12 -9.46 10.22
CA GLN A 28 10.59 -9.55 11.58
C GLN A 28 11.55 -8.88 12.57
N GLY A 29 11.00 -8.02 13.44
CA GLY A 29 11.74 -7.26 14.44
C GLY A 29 12.21 -5.88 13.95
N ASP A 30 12.07 -5.58 12.66
CA ASP A 30 12.39 -4.25 12.15
C ASP A 30 11.35 -3.22 12.64
N ASP A 31 11.84 -2.07 13.09
CA ASP A 31 11.07 -0.86 13.39
C ASP A 31 11.41 0.15 12.29
N THR A 32 10.46 0.44 11.40
CA THR A 32 10.72 1.03 10.09
C THR A 32 9.80 2.16 9.78
N TRP A 33 10.40 3.29 9.42
CA TRP A 33 9.74 4.50 8.97
C TRP A 33 9.93 4.64 7.45
N TYR A 34 8.84 4.89 6.75
CA TYR A 34 8.79 5.19 5.33
C TYR A 34 8.23 6.60 5.17
N ARG A 35 8.90 7.47 4.43
CA ARG A 35 8.38 8.78 4.05
C ARG A 35 8.49 8.98 2.56
N TRP A 36 7.42 9.46 1.94
CA TRP A 36 7.44 9.82 0.53
C TRP A 36 6.58 11.01 0.22
N ARG A 37 6.92 11.64 -0.90
CA ARG A 37 6.13 12.74 -1.46
C ARG A 37 5.51 12.35 -2.78
N VAL A 38 4.19 12.50 -2.86
CA VAL A 38 3.37 12.10 -4.00
C VAL A 38 2.46 13.25 -4.43
N ARG A 39 2.27 13.40 -5.74
CA ARG A 39 1.31 14.32 -6.33
C ARG A 39 0.51 13.62 -7.40
N PHE A 40 -0.79 13.87 -7.41
CA PHE A 40 -1.75 13.39 -8.41
C PHE A 40 -2.10 14.55 -9.35
N PRO A 41 -1.53 14.64 -10.56
CA PRO A 41 -1.71 15.82 -11.41
C PRO A 41 -3.11 15.87 -12.01
N SER A 42 -3.75 17.04 -11.96
CA SER A 42 -5.10 17.22 -12.52
C SER A 42 -5.10 16.98 -14.03
N GLY A 43 -6.11 16.24 -14.52
CA GLY A 43 -6.24 15.89 -15.94
C GLY A 43 -5.24 14.83 -16.44
N VAL A 44 -4.34 14.34 -15.58
CA VAL A 44 -3.40 13.25 -15.88
C VAL A 44 -3.69 12.03 -15.02
N TYR A 45 -3.83 12.21 -13.70
CA TYR A 45 -4.20 11.12 -12.82
C TYR A 45 -5.70 10.83 -12.94
N VAL A 46 -6.04 9.57 -13.24
CA VAL A 46 -7.42 9.14 -13.44
C VAL A 46 -7.67 7.92 -12.55
N PRO A 47 -8.05 8.10 -11.27
CA PRO A 47 -8.34 6.98 -10.41
C PRO A 47 -9.57 6.24 -10.92
N ARG A 48 -9.46 4.93 -10.95
CA ARG A 48 -10.56 4.04 -11.31
C ARG A 48 -11.18 3.47 -10.05
N MET A 49 -12.26 2.77 -10.26
CA MET A 49 -13.08 2.30 -9.19
C MET A 49 -13.36 0.81 -9.37
N GLY A 50 -13.66 0.13 -8.27
CA GLY A 50 -13.71 -1.34 -8.26
C GLY A 50 -12.38 -2.01 -8.62
N VAL A 51 -11.30 -1.23 -8.74
CA VAL A 51 -9.93 -1.68 -9.00
C VAL A 51 -9.01 -1.09 -7.94
N TRP A 52 -7.84 -1.69 -7.79
CA TRP A 52 -6.80 -1.18 -6.91
C TRP A 52 -6.03 -0.09 -7.66
N ASN A 53 -6.09 1.16 -7.18
CA ASN A 53 -5.18 2.22 -7.61
C ASN A 53 -4.02 2.26 -6.62
N ILE A 54 -3.02 1.40 -6.86
CA ILE A 54 -1.89 1.18 -5.95
C ILE A 54 -0.79 2.17 -6.31
N ASN A 55 -0.31 2.90 -5.31
CA ASN A 55 0.73 3.90 -5.46
C ASN A 55 1.99 3.57 -4.68
N VAL A 56 1.86 2.97 -3.49
CA VAL A 56 2.96 2.35 -2.77
C VAL A 56 2.47 1.01 -2.24
N GLU A 57 3.22 -0.06 -2.46
CA GLU A 57 2.83 -1.41 -2.04
C GLU A 57 3.94 -2.04 -1.21
N TRP A 58 3.53 -2.73 -0.16
CA TRP A 58 4.33 -3.76 0.50
C TRP A 58 3.74 -5.08 0.04
N HIS A 59 4.43 -5.79 -0.85
CA HIS A 59 3.94 -7.00 -1.49
C HIS A 59 4.66 -8.21 -0.93
N GLU A 60 3.91 -9.17 -0.39
CA GLU A 60 4.46 -10.46 -0.03
C GLU A 60 3.80 -11.50 -0.91
N SER A 61 4.59 -12.32 -1.59
CA SER A 61 4.09 -13.48 -2.30
C SER A 61 5.01 -14.68 -2.15
N ARG A 62 4.38 -15.83 -1.88
CA ARG A 62 4.99 -17.15 -1.93
C ARG A 62 4.55 -17.85 -3.21
N TYR A 63 5.16 -17.47 -4.32
CA TYR A 63 4.93 -18.15 -5.60
C TYR A 63 5.30 -19.64 -5.47
N GLY A 64 4.33 -20.52 -5.76
CA GLY A 64 4.56 -21.96 -5.90
C GLY A 64 4.22 -22.85 -4.68
N SER A 65 3.77 -22.30 -3.54
CA SER A 65 3.28 -23.14 -2.44
C SER A 65 1.76 -23.30 -2.49
N THR A 66 1.26 -24.42 -3.00
CA THR A 66 -0.16 -24.82 -2.84
C THR A 66 -0.42 -25.49 -1.48
N LEU A 67 0.39 -25.20 -0.46
CA LEU A 67 0.19 -25.74 0.88
C LEU A 67 -1.18 -25.27 1.39
N ASN A 68 -2.13 -26.21 1.40
CA ASN A 68 -3.44 -26.12 2.03
C ASN A 68 -4.42 -25.04 1.51
N ASN A 69 -4.40 -24.68 0.21
CA ASN A 69 -5.31 -23.67 -0.37
C ASN A 69 -5.24 -22.28 0.30
N CYS A 70 -4.11 -21.94 0.93
CA CYS A 70 -3.96 -20.63 1.59
C CYS A 70 -3.63 -19.53 0.58
N PRO A 71 -4.05 -18.27 0.81
CA PRO A 71 -3.61 -17.14 0.03
C PRO A 71 -2.09 -17.15 0.02
N THR A 72 -1.53 -17.15 -1.17
CA THR A 72 -0.09 -17.17 -1.37
C THR A 72 0.48 -15.77 -1.39
N TYR A 73 -0.32 -14.73 -1.10
CA TYR A 73 0.12 -13.35 -1.16
C TYR A 73 -0.74 -12.42 -0.29
N THR A 74 -0.15 -11.31 0.12
CA THR A 74 -0.85 -10.16 0.69
C THR A 74 -0.15 -8.86 0.28
N SER A 75 -0.94 -7.78 0.28
CA SER A 75 -0.55 -6.48 -0.25
C SER A 75 -1.20 -5.35 0.55
N PRO A 76 -0.64 -4.95 1.70
CA PRO A 76 -0.90 -3.62 2.22
C PRO A 76 -0.41 -2.57 1.22
N TYR A 77 -1.19 -1.51 1.04
CA TYR A 77 -0.83 -0.45 0.10
C TYR A 77 -1.39 0.93 0.47
N PHE A 78 -0.66 1.96 0.07
CA PHE A 78 -1.17 3.32 -0.05
C PHE A 78 -1.66 3.56 -1.48
N GLY A 79 -2.77 4.28 -1.60
CA GLY A 79 -3.34 4.59 -2.91
C GLY A 79 -4.55 5.49 -2.86
N VAL A 80 -5.34 5.43 -3.94
CA VAL A 80 -6.58 6.20 -4.09
C VAL A 80 -7.76 5.26 -4.21
N GLN A 81 -8.82 5.56 -3.46
CA GLN A 81 -10.13 4.95 -3.65
C GLN A 81 -11.07 5.96 -4.32
N ALA A 82 -11.90 5.50 -5.24
CA ALA A 82 -12.93 6.29 -5.89
C ALA A 82 -14.23 5.49 -6.04
N ASP A 83 -15.36 6.20 -6.12
CA ASP A 83 -16.72 5.65 -6.21
C ASP A 83 -17.19 5.56 -7.69
N GLY A 84 -18.33 4.89 -7.96
CA GLY A 84 -19.03 4.91 -9.28
C GLY A 84 -19.42 3.52 -9.84
N THR A 85 -19.34 3.34 -11.19
CA THR A 85 -19.22 2.03 -11.89
C THR A 85 -17.92 1.83 -12.71
N THR A 86 -17.43 0.58 -12.87
CA THR A 86 -16.12 0.21 -13.48
C THR A 86 -15.89 0.68 -14.93
N ALA A 87 -16.90 1.26 -15.58
CA ALA A 87 -16.85 1.72 -16.96
C ALA A 87 -16.30 3.15 -17.12
N ASN A 88 -16.11 3.90 -16.03
CA ASN A 88 -15.74 5.32 -16.06
C ASN A 88 -14.61 5.63 -15.07
N PRO A 89 -13.91 6.79 -15.23
CA PRO A 89 -13.17 7.39 -14.13
C PRO A 89 -14.02 7.42 -12.85
N GLY A 90 -13.41 7.08 -11.72
CA GLY A 90 -14.10 7.10 -10.45
C GLY A 90 -14.43 8.53 -10.00
N THR A 91 -15.47 8.67 -9.20
CA THR A 91 -15.85 9.94 -8.55
C THR A 91 -15.42 9.94 -7.09
N ASN A 92 -15.44 11.11 -6.43
CA ASN A 92 -15.06 11.27 -5.01
C ASN A 92 -13.74 10.57 -4.63
N PRO A 93 -12.65 10.82 -5.38
CA PRO A 93 -11.36 10.22 -5.07
C PRO A 93 -10.92 10.62 -3.65
N ARG A 94 -10.32 9.69 -2.92
CA ARG A 94 -9.82 9.88 -1.54
C ARG A 94 -8.53 9.10 -1.34
N LEU A 95 -7.59 9.68 -0.59
CA LEU A 95 -6.40 8.95 -0.16
C LEU A 95 -6.78 7.86 0.82
N ILE A 96 -6.19 6.69 0.63
CA ILE A 96 -6.37 5.56 1.52
C ILE A 96 -5.04 4.87 1.83
N PHE A 97 -5.05 4.19 2.97
CA PHE A 97 -4.18 3.08 3.25
C PHE A 97 -5.02 1.82 3.40
N HIS A 98 -4.80 0.83 2.54
CA HIS A 98 -5.37 -0.50 2.68
C HIS A 98 -4.43 -1.34 3.52
N PHE A 99 -4.80 -1.61 4.76
CA PHE A 99 -3.99 -2.39 5.68
C PHE A 99 -4.39 -3.86 5.63
N ARG A 100 -3.42 -4.73 5.31
CA ARG A 100 -3.64 -6.18 5.19
C ARG A 100 -2.50 -6.96 5.84
N SER A 101 -2.79 -7.71 6.90
CA SER A 101 -1.78 -8.44 7.68
C SER A 101 -2.41 -9.48 8.63
N GLY A 102 -1.58 -10.22 9.34
CA GLY A 102 -2.01 -11.19 10.34
C GLY A 102 -2.31 -12.56 9.74
N GLN A 103 -2.97 -13.40 10.54
CA GLN A 103 -3.18 -14.80 10.22
C GLN A 103 -4.18 -14.96 9.08
N VAL A 104 -3.82 -15.79 8.09
CA VAL A 104 -4.79 -16.33 7.14
C VAL A 104 -5.77 -17.23 7.87
N ALA A 105 -7.06 -16.96 7.73
CA ALA A 105 -8.12 -17.81 8.26
C ALA A 105 -8.10 -19.20 7.60
N ALA A 106 -8.59 -20.22 8.32
CA ALA A 106 -8.63 -21.59 7.83
C ALA A 106 -9.47 -21.78 6.55
N ASP A 107 -10.30 -20.79 6.19
CA ASP A 107 -11.05 -20.76 4.92
C ASP A 107 -10.16 -20.49 3.70
N GLY A 108 -8.89 -20.15 3.91
CA GLY A 108 -7.91 -19.85 2.86
C GLY A 108 -8.22 -18.58 2.06
N ASN A 109 -9.15 -17.74 2.51
CA ASN A 109 -9.63 -16.59 1.76
C ASN A 109 -9.64 -15.29 2.58
N SER A 110 -9.78 -15.38 3.90
CA SER A 110 -9.84 -14.23 4.79
C SER A 110 -8.50 -13.98 5.46
N ILE A 111 -8.11 -12.72 5.57
CA ILE A 111 -6.93 -12.28 6.34
C ILE A 111 -7.44 -11.56 7.58
N GLU A 112 -6.84 -11.84 8.75
CA GLU A 112 -7.25 -11.31 10.06
C GLU A 112 -7.43 -9.79 10.07
N ASN A 113 -6.44 -9.06 9.57
CA ASN A 113 -6.55 -7.62 9.37
C ASN A 113 -6.73 -7.37 7.86
N ASP A 114 -7.89 -6.88 7.47
CA ASP A 114 -8.19 -6.48 6.09
C ASP A 114 -9.16 -5.28 6.13
N PHE A 115 -8.62 -4.07 6.17
CA PHE A 115 -9.42 -2.85 6.30
C PHE A 115 -8.78 -1.63 5.64
N ILE A 116 -9.63 -0.68 5.27
CA ILE A 116 -9.24 0.56 4.61
C ILE A 116 -9.31 1.71 5.62
N ILE A 117 -8.24 2.49 5.69
CA ILE A 117 -8.18 3.76 6.39
C ILE A 117 -8.21 4.86 5.34
N ALA A 118 -9.13 5.82 5.44
CA ALA A 118 -9.15 6.99 4.58
C ALA A 118 -8.56 8.21 5.29
N GLN A 119 -7.91 9.10 4.53
CA GLN A 119 -7.46 10.39 5.07
C GLN A 119 -8.66 11.18 5.61
N HIS A 120 -8.49 11.82 6.76
CA HIS A 120 -9.48 12.66 7.41
C HIS A 120 -8.91 14.01 7.90
N ASP A 121 -9.81 14.97 8.12
CA ASP A 121 -9.53 16.36 8.52
C ASP A 121 -9.23 16.55 10.01
N GLY A 122 -8.87 15.49 10.74
CA GLY A 122 -8.75 15.48 12.20
C GLY A 122 -10.07 15.54 12.99
N SER A 123 -11.18 15.93 12.37
CA SER A 123 -12.54 15.86 12.95
C SER A 123 -13.27 14.56 12.59
N GLY A 124 -12.60 13.66 11.86
CA GLY A 124 -13.13 12.37 11.41
C GLY A 124 -13.86 12.41 10.07
N ASN A 125 -13.91 13.57 9.39
CA ASN A 125 -14.51 13.64 8.06
C ASN A 125 -13.49 13.21 7.01
N VAL A 126 -13.87 12.29 6.13
CA VAL A 126 -13.04 11.85 5.01
C VAL A 126 -12.76 13.03 4.08
N MET A 127 -11.49 13.21 3.72
CA MET A 127 -11.06 14.28 2.83
C MET A 127 -11.09 13.84 1.37
N PRO A 128 -11.60 14.70 0.45
CA PRO A 128 -11.44 14.45 -0.97
C PRO A 128 -9.97 14.60 -1.37
N LEU A 129 -9.55 13.84 -2.38
CA LEU A 129 -8.25 13.97 -3.01
C LEU A 129 -8.11 15.37 -3.60
N GLN A 130 -7.13 16.11 -3.10
CA GLN A 130 -6.63 17.34 -3.68
C GLN A 130 -5.65 16.99 -4.81
N TYR A 131 -6.04 17.30 -6.04
CA TYR A 131 -5.16 17.22 -7.20
C TYR A 131 -4.11 18.34 -7.16
N ASP A 132 -2.98 18.12 -7.83
CA ASP A 132 -1.84 19.05 -7.93
C ASP A 132 -1.18 19.43 -6.58
N HIS A 133 -1.63 18.83 -5.48
CA HIS A 133 -1.05 18.95 -4.14
C HIS A 133 0.06 17.91 -3.94
N TRP A 134 1.17 18.34 -3.34
CA TRP A 134 2.24 17.43 -2.92
C TRP A 134 1.96 16.96 -1.50
N TYR A 135 1.45 15.74 -1.37
CA TYR A 135 1.26 15.09 -0.08
C TYR A 135 2.62 14.67 0.50
N ASP A 136 2.81 14.90 1.79
CA ASP A 136 3.90 14.33 2.60
C ASP A 136 3.34 13.16 3.40
N VAL A 137 3.65 11.94 2.99
CA VAL A 137 3.06 10.73 3.59
C VAL A 137 4.12 10.00 4.38
N VAL A 138 3.78 9.58 5.59
CA VAL A 138 4.64 8.77 6.46
C VAL A 138 3.90 7.52 6.90
N ALA A 139 4.54 6.37 6.80
CA ALA A 139 4.09 5.13 7.41
C ALA A 139 5.18 4.61 8.34
N HIS A 140 4.78 4.23 9.56
CA HIS A 140 5.66 3.57 10.51
C HIS A 140 5.12 2.16 10.78
N TYR A 141 6.00 1.18 10.67
CA TYR A 141 5.74 -0.22 10.95
C TYR A 141 6.73 -0.71 12.00
N ARG A 142 6.23 -1.41 13.01
CA ARG A 142 7.00 -2.46 13.68
C ARG A 142 6.57 -3.80 13.12
N TRP A 143 7.47 -4.48 12.43
CA TRP A 143 7.21 -5.69 11.67
C TRP A 143 7.21 -6.92 12.56
N GLU A 144 6.01 -7.36 12.95
CA GLU A 144 5.82 -8.54 13.79
C GLU A 144 4.61 -9.35 13.32
N PRO A 145 4.68 -10.69 13.43
CA PRO A 145 3.56 -11.60 13.11
C PRO A 145 2.52 -11.68 14.24
N ASP A 146 2.79 -11.07 15.39
CA ASP A 146 1.93 -11.07 16.58
C ASP A 146 1.54 -9.65 17.03
N SER A 147 0.85 -9.54 18.17
CA SER A 147 0.33 -8.27 18.69
C SER A 147 1.41 -7.34 19.27
N SER A 148 2.70 -7.66 19.15
CA SER A 148 3.79 -6.74 19.46
C SER A 148 4.11 -5.76 18.31
N GLY A 149 3.52 -5.98 17.14
CA GLY A 149 3.62 -5.09 15.99
C GLY A 149 2.87 -3.77 16.18
N ALA A 150 3.24 -2.80 15.37
CA ALA A 150 2.68 -1.45 15.41
C ALA A 150 2.55 -0.88 14.01
N PHE A 151 1.47 -0.13 13.77
CA PHE A 151 1.28 0.61 12.54
C PHE A 151 0.81 2.04 12.83
N GLU A 152 1.45 3.00 12.19
CA GLU A 152 1.04 4.39 12.19
C GLU A 152 1.07 4.94 10.77
N TRP A 153 0.10 5.80 10.45
CA TRP A 153 0.00 6.46 9.17
C TRP A 153 -0.29 7.94 9.35
N TYR A 154 0.51 8.77 8.67
CA TYR A 154 0.41 10.22 8.68
C TYR A 154 0.31 10.74 7.25
N VAL A 155 -0.48 11.80 7.08
CA VAL A 155 -0.58 12.56 5.82
C VAL A 155 -0.48 14.04 6.17
N ASP A 156 0.44 14.74 5.51
CA ASP A 156 0.73 16.17 5.73
C ASP A 156 0.99 16.50 7.21
N GLY A 157 1.70 15.60 7.89
CA GLY A 157 2.01 15.71 9.32
C GLY A 157 0.86 15.43 10.27
N GLN A 158 -0.35 15.12 9.77
CA GLN A 158 -1.50 14.76 10.59
C GLN A 158 -1.59 13.23 10.74
N LEU A 159 -1.68 12.75 11.98
CA LEU A 159 -1.92 11.34 12.28
C LEU A 159 -3.30 10.91 11.79
N GLN A 160 -3.33 9.94 10.88
CA GLN A 160 -4.56 9.36 10.31
C GLN A 160 -4.96 8.06 11.00
N TYR A 161 -3.97 7.28 11.45
CA TYR A 161 -4.22 6.03 12.16
C TYR A 161 -3.03 5.65 13.02
N ARG A 162 -3.31 5.08 14.20
CA ARG A 162 -2.31 4.47 15.08
C ARG A 162 -2.90 3.22 15.73
N ASN A 163 -2.16 2.12 15.67
CA ASN A 163 -2.40 0.94 16.48
C ASN A 163 -1.05 0.31 16.86
N LEU A 164 -0.75 0.27 18.16
CA LEU A 164 0.53 -0.22 18.69
C LEU A 164 0.48 -1.67 19.18
N GLY A 165 -0.59 -2.40 18.86
CA GLY A 165 -0.78 -3.80 19.25
C GLY A 165 -1.39 -4.63 18.13
N ILE A 166 -0.93 -4.40 16.90
CA ILE A 166 -1.48 -5.01 15.68
C ILE A 166 -0.42 -5.87 15.00
N LYS A 167 -0.83 -7.04 14.50
CA LYS A 167 0.02 -7.85 13.61
C LYS A 167 0.28 -7.06 12.34
N THR A 168 1.52 -6.92 11.92
CA THR A 168 1.89 -6.15 10.72
C THR A 168 2.47 -7.04 9.64
N MET A 169 2.88 -8.26 9.98
CA MET A 169 3.27 -9.29 9.02
C MET A 169 2.11 -10.21 8.67
N HIS A 170 2.11 -10.72 7.45
CA HIS A 170 1.28 -11.85 7.09
C HIS A 170 1.76 -13.11 7.80
N VAL A 171 0.83 -13.93 8.26
CA VAL A 171 1.15 -15.26 8.76
C VAL A 171 0.43 -16.28 7.91
N PHE A 172 1.21 -17.06 7.17
CA PHE A 172 0.69 -18.16 6.35
C PHE A 172 0.08 -19.24 7.24
N CYS A 173 -0.71 -20.13 6.63
CA CYS A 173 -1.34 -21.23 7.36
C CYS A 173 -0.36 -22.24 7.99
N ASP A 174 0.89 -22.27 7.52
CA ASP A 174 1.95 -23.08 8.13
C ASP A 174 2.66 -22.34 9.28
N GLY A 175 2.18 -21.15 9.65
CA GLY A 175 2.73 -20.31 10.71
C GLY A 175 3.96 -19.50 10.31
N THR A 176 4.40 -19.59 9.05
CA THR A 176 5.54 -18.80 8.56
C THR A 176 5.14 -17.38 8.19
N SER A 177 6.13 -16.49 8.16
CA SER A 177 6.03 -15.10 7.69
C SER A 177 7.31 -14.76 6.95
N TYR A 178 7.22 -13.99 5.87
CA TYR A 178 8.38 -13.52 5.13
C TYR A 178 8.39 -11.99 5.04
N PRO A 179 9.56 -11.38 4.79
CA PRO A 179 9.63 -9.95 4.54
C PRO A 179 8.86 -9.57 3.27
N TYR A 180 8.20 -8.41 3.31
CA TYR A 180 7.57 -7.82 2.14
C TYR A 180 8.62 -7.28 1.16
N THR A 181 8.35 -7.40 -0.13
CA THR A 181 8.95 -6.51 -1.13
C THR A 181 8.24 -5.16 -1.09
N PHE A 182 8.93 -4.11 -1.51
CA PHE A 182 8.42 -2.75 -1.46
C PHE A 182 8.55 -2.09 -2.82
N GLY A 183 7.51 -1.36 -3.25
CA GLY A 183 7.55 -0.65 -4.53
C GLY A 183 6.63 0.55 -4.59
N MET A 184 6.92 1.44 -5.55
CA MET A 184 6.12 2.61 -5.88
C MET A 184 5.59 2.48 -7.30
N TYR A 185 4.30 2.77 -7.49
CA TYR A 185 3.57 2.43 -8.69
C TYR A 185 2.63 3.56 -9.16
N ASP A 186 2.21 3.46 -10.41
CA ASP A 186 0.91 3.96 -10.87
C ASP A 186 0.12 2.76 -11.39
N TYR A 187 -0.18 1.84 -10.47
CA TYR A 187 -0.80 0.57 -10.81
C TYR A 187 -2.32 0.69 -10.73
N GLN A 188 -3.00 0.26 -11.79
CA GLN A 188 -4.45 0.10 -11.85
C GLN A 188 -4.77 -1.33 -12.30
N ARG A 189 -5.40 -2.13 -11.43
CA ARG A 189 -5.72 -3.53 -11.75
C ARG A 189 -6.62 -3.63 -12.99
N ASN A 190 -6.27 -4.52 -13.93
CA ASN A 190 -7.01 -4.82 -15.18
C ASN A 190 -7.07 -3.68 -16.21
N ASP A 191 -5.98 -2.91 -16.36
CA ASP A 191 -5.94 -1.77 -17.27
C ASP A 191 -5.95 -2.15 -18.77
N GLY A 192 -6.67 -1.36 -19.58
CA GLY A 192 -6.63 -1.42 -21.04
C GLY A 192 -7.04 -0.13 -21.78
N ALA A 193 -7.21 1.05 -21.16
CA ALA A 193 -7.75 2.20 -21.93
C ALA A 193 -7.34 3.64 -21.57
N TRP A 194 -6.94 4.00 -20.35
CA TRP A 194 -6.73 5.41 -19.98
C TRP A 194 -5.29 5.67 -19.51
N PRO A 195 -4.55 6.59 -20.15
CA PRO A 195 -3.29 7.07 -19.60
C PRO A 195 -3.53 7.67 -18.20
N SER A 196 -2.80 7.17 -17.21
CA SER A 196 -2.68 7.75 -15.87
C SER A 196 -1.23 8.12 -15.61
N GLY A 197 -1.01 9.05 -14.68
CA GLY A 197 0.32 9.39 -14.20
C GLY A 197 0.28 9.92 -12.77
N VAL A 198 1.29 9.55 -11.99
CA VAL A 198 1.54 10.02 -10.63
C VAL A 198 2.97 10.52 -10.54
N ASP A 199 3.18 11.65 -9.86
CA ASP A 199 4.51 12.18 -9.63
C ASP A 199 5.01 11.81 -8.24
N TYR A 200 6.29 11.44 -8.16
CA TYR A 200 7.00 11.20 -6.91
C TYR A 200 8.25 12.07 -6.82
N LYS A 201 8.68 12.41 -5.60
CA LYS A 201 9.96 13.10 -5.34
C LYS A 201 10.95 12.20 -4.63
N THR A 202 10.82 12.07 -3.32
CA THR A 202 11.72 11.31 -2.46
C THR A 202 11.00 10.12 -1.85
N MET A 203 11.76 9.05 -1.62
CA MET A 203 11.40 7.92 -0.78
C MET A 203 12.54 7.76 0.22
N ASP A 204 12.26 8.05 1.48
CA ASP A 204 13.19 7.95 2.58
C ASP A 204 12.74 6.78 3.47
N ILE A 205 13.65 5.84 3.75
CA ILE A 205 13.37 4.65 4.55
C ILE A 205 14.45 4.53 5.61
N GLY A 206 14.06 4.35 6.87
CA GLY A 206 15.02 4.18 7.95
C GLY A 206 14.40 3.73 9.27
N PRO A 207 15.23 3.41 10.27
CA PRO A 207 14.79 2.78 11.50
C PRO A 207 14.16 3.73 12.53
N THR A 208 14.09 5.04 12.22
CA THR A 208 13.55 6.06 13.14
C THR A 208 12.86 7.18 12.37
N ALA A 209 11.93 7.88 13.02
CA ALA A 209 11.27 9.06 12.44
C ALA A 209 12.29 10.13 11.99
N ASP A 210 13.32 10.40 12.81
CA ASP A 210 14.38 11.36 12.50
C ASP A 210 15.19 10.94 11.26
N SER A 211 15.43 9.64 11.05
CA SER A 211 16.18 9.14 9.88
C SER A 211 15.47 9.37 8.55
N VAL A 212 14.15 9.57 8.57
CA VAL A 212 13.34 9.98 7.40
C VAL A 212 12.94 11.46 7.46
N GLY A 213 13.54 12.22 8.38
CA GLY A 213 13.32 13.65 8.56
C GLY A 213 11.92 14.00 9.05
N PHE A 214 11.25 13.12 9.79
CA PHE A 214 9.92 13.31 10.33
C PHE A 214 9.94 13.49 11.85
N THR A 215 9.04 14.33 12.36
CA THR A 215 8.81 14.53 13.79
C THR A 215 7.32 14.30 14.06
N PRO A 216 6.94 13.18 14.71
CA PRO A 216 5.55 12.82 14.99
C PRO A 216 4.81 13.78 15.93
#